data_AF-A0AAV7HBF4-F1
#
_entry.id   AF-A0AAV7HBF4-F1
#
_cell.length_a   1.000
_cell.length_b   1.000
_cell.length_c   1.000
_cell.angle_alpha   90.00
_cell.angle_beta   90.00
_cell.angle_gamma   90.00
#
_symmetry.space_group_name_H-M   'P 1'
#
loop_
_entity.id
_entity.type
_entity.pdbx_description
1 polymer ?
#
loop_
_entity_poly.entity_id
_entity_poly.type
_entity_poly.pdbx_seq_one_letter_code
_entity_poly.pdbx_strand_id
1 'polypeptide(L)'
;MYEEKVAELIKKFEAEHSQVSSLEEQFCSVRQQLSDSIDSVEELLVKELRSSQEKLLDEEKRRKSLEFDIIKLNKLLSDNRVAFEAEMSKGRSNMIKPSSGLEFPMNLSKSSKPRGTIPVGLPKVLALLKSEDLDVQTHAVKVVANLAAEDLNQQRIVEEGGLDALLLLLESSKDETIQRLTAGAIANLAMNGLNQDLIICKGGARLLTNMASQSDDPQTLRMVAGAIANLCGNERLHMLLKEDGGIKALLAMVRSRHNNVISQVARGIANFAKCESRSINQGHWKGRSLLIEDGALDWLVANCTTFIDSTRHHIELALCHLAQNVENALDVIESGGIKELLRISKESSREDICKLAKKALKSNSAFLMELQQL
;
A
#
# COMPACT_ATOMS: atom_id res chain seq x y z
N MET A 1 -58.47 -49.27 9.48
CA MET A 1 -58.17 -47.99 8.79
C MET A 1 -57.77 -46.86 9.75
N TYR A 2 -58.54 -46.56 10.80
CA TYR A 2 -58.16 -45.50 11.78
C TYR A 2 -57.03 -45.94 12.73
N GLU A 3 -57.10 -47.16 13.29
CA GLU A 3 -56.07 -47.68 14.20
C GLU A 3 -54.68 -47.78 13.54
N GLU A 4 -54.63 -48.15 12.26
CA GLU A 4 -53.39 -48.27 11.49
C GLU A 4 -52.73 -46.91 11.24
N LYS A 5 -53.53 -45.86 10.94
CA LYS A 5 -53.02 -44.48 10.84
C LYS A 5 -52.52 -43.94 12.18
N VAL A 6 -53.18 -44.27 13.27
CA VAL A 6 -52.76 -43.87 14.63
C VAL A 6 -51.43 -44.55 14.98
N ALA A 7 -51.28 -45.85 14.71
CA ALA A 7 -50.03 -46.56 14.92
C ALA A 7 -48.87 -46.00 14.08
N GLU A 8 -49.14 -45.62 12.82
CA GLU A 8 -48.12 -45.00 11.95
C GLU A 8 -47.69 -43.62 12.46
N LEU A 9 -48.63 -42.81 12.97
CA LEU A 9 -48.33 -41.50 13.56
C LEU A 9 -47.53 -41.62 14.86
N ILE A 10 -47.86 -42.57 15.73
CA ILE A 10 -47.09 -42.83 16.97
C ILE A 10 -45.65 -43.19 16.62
N LYS A 11 -45.45 -44.08 15.64
CA LYS A 11 -44.10 -44.49 15.22
C LYS A 11 -43.29 -43.33 14.62
N LYS A 12 -43.93 -42.43 13.87
CA LYS A 12 -43.27 -41.20 13.37
C LYS A 12 -42.91 -40.25 14.51
N PHE A 13 -43.80 -40.06 15.48
CA PHE A 13 -43.55 -39.22 16.64
C PHE A 13 -42.40 -39.76 17.51
N GLU A 14 -42.33 -41.06 17.74
CA GLU A 14 -41.22 -41.70 18.48
C GLU A 14 -39.87 -41.56 17.75
N ALA A 15 -39.88 -41.66 16.42
CA ALA A 15 -38.69 -41.46 15.59
C ALA A 15 -38.22 -40.00 15.62
N GLU A 16 -39.14 -39.04 15.47
CA GLU A 16 -38.83 -37.60 15.58
C GLU A 16 -38.32 -37.24 16.97
N HIS A 17 -38.93 -37.76 18.04
CA HIS A 17 -38.49 -37.52 19.41
C HIS A 17 -37.07 -38.03 19.66
N SER A 18 -36.77 -39.23 19.15
CA SER A 18 -35.42 -39.82 19.23
C SER A 18 -34.40 -38.99 18.44
N GLN A 19 -34.79 -38.45 17.29
CA GLN A 19 -33.94 -37.58 16.47
C GLN A 19 -33.67 -36.22 17.14
N VAL A 20 -34.69 -35.62 17.77
CA VAL A 20 -34.53 -34.39 18.56
C VAL A 20 -33.60 -34.60 19.74
N SER A 21 -33.78 -35.69 20.50
CA SER A 21 -32.88 -36.01 21.63
C SER A 21 -31.43 -36.18 21.18
N SER A 22 -31.19 -36.82 20.02
CA SER A 22 -29.84 -36.96 19.46
C SER A 22 -29.24 -35.62 19.02
N LEU A 23 -30.05 -34.73 18.43
CA LEU A 23 -29.62 -33.38 18.06
C LEU A 23 -29.30 -32.52 19.28
N GLU A 24 -30.06 -32.63 20.37
CA GLU A 24 -29.79 -31.93 21.63
C GLU A 24 -28.47 -32.36 22.25
N GLU A 25 -28.15 -33.66 22.25
CA GLU A 25 -26.86 -34.18 22.71
C GLU A 25 -25.70 -33.65 21.87
N GLN A 26 -25.85 -33.65 20.53
CA GLN A 26 -24.84 -33.09 19.62
C GLN A 26 -24.65 -31.59 19.83
N PHE A 27 -25.75 -30.84 20.02
CA PHE A 27 -25.68 -29.40 20.27
C PHE A 27 -24.96 -29.08 21.59
N CYS A 28 -25.24 -29.84 22.66
CA CYS A 28 -24.52 -29.72 23.92
C CYS A 28 -23.02 -30.01 23.78
N SER A 29 -22.66 -31.05 23.00
CA SER A 29 -21.26 -31.39 22.74
C SER A 29 -20.52 -30.28 21.98
N VAL A 30 -21.12 -29.75 20.90
CA VAL A 30 -20.53 -28.65 20.12
C VAL A 30 -20.42 -27.37 20.95
N ARG A 31 -21.43 -27.07 21.78
CA ARG A 31 -21.39 -25.91 22.68
C ARG A 31 -20.24 -26.01 23.68
N GLN A 32 -19.99 -27.20 24.25
CA GLN A 32 -18.87 -27.41 25.15
C GLN A 32 -17.53 -27.23 24.43
N GLN A 33 -17.37 -27.83 23.24
CA GLN A 33 -16.14 -27.68 22.44
C GLN A 33 -15.86 -26.22 22.07
N LEU A 34 -16.90 -25.44 21.76
CA LEU A 34 -16.77 -24.02 21.48
C LEU A 34 -16.32 -23.24 22.73
N SER A 35 -16.89 -23.55 23.90
CA SER A 35 -16.48 -22.94 25.17
C SER A 35 -15.00 -23.22 25.47
N ASP A 36 -14.59 -24.49 25.40
CA ASP A 36 -13.21 -24.90 25.67
C ASP A 36 -12.22 -24.24 24.69
N SER A 37 -12.63 -24.06 23.42
CA SER A 37 -11.83 -23.39 22.41
C SER A 37 -11.70 -21.89 22.67
N ILE A 38 -12.77 -21.23 23.13
CA ILE A 38 -12.74 -19.80 23.50
C ILE A 38 -11.78 -19.61 24.68
N ASP A 39 -11.90 -20.41 25.74
CA ASP A 39 -11.04 -20.33 26.92
C ASP A 39 -9.56 -20.55 26.55
N SER A 40 -9.29 -21.50 25.66
CA SER A 40 -7.92 -21.77 25.16
C SER A 40 -7.35 -20.59 24.38
N VAL A 41 -8.15 -19.94 23.52
CA VAL A 41 -7.71 -18.77 22.74
C VAL A 41 -7.48 -17.56 23.65
N GLU A 42 -8.37 -17.33 24.63
CA GLU A 42 -8.19 -16.26 25.61
C GLU A 42 -6.90 -16.43 26.40
N GLU A 43 -6.58 -17.65 26.85
CA GLU A 43 -5.35 -17.92 27.59
C GLU A 43 -4.09 -17.67 26.73
N LEU A 44 -4.11 -18.06 25.44
CA LEU A 44 -3.02 -17.80 24.50
C LEU A 44 -2.82 -16.30 24.25
N LEU A 45 -3.91 -15.55 24.03
CA LEU A 45 -3.86 -14.10 23.81
C LEU A 45 -3.31 -13.37 25.04
N VAL A 46 -3.72 -13.77 26.26
CA VAL A 46 -3.20 -13.17 27.50
C VAL A 46 -1.71 -13.44 27.66
N LYS A 47 -1.24 -14.66 27.34
CA LYS A 47 0.20 -14.99 27.39
C LYS A 47 1.01 -14.18 26.37
N GLU A 48 0.52 -14.07 25.15
CA GLU A 48 1.20 -13.33 24.08
C GLU A 48 1.23 -11.81 24.36
N LEU A 49 0.14 -11.28 24.91
CA LEU A 49 0.06 -9.88 25.35
C LEU A 49 1.07 -9.58 26.46
N ARG A 50 1.17 -10.44 27.49
CA ARG A 50 2.16 -10.28 28.57
C ARG A 50 3.59 -10.35 28.04
N SER A 51 3.90 -11.33 27.18
CA SER A 51 5.22 -11.45 26.57
C SER A 51 5.58 -10.22 25.72
N SER A 52 4.60 -9.66 25.00
CA SER A 52 4.81 -8.46 24.20
C SER A 52 5.02 -7.22 25.08
N GLN A 53 4.29 -7.09 26.19
CA GLN A 53 4.48 -6.01 27.16
C GLN A 53 5.86 -6.05 27.83
N GLU A 54 6.36 -7.24 28.19
CA GLU A 54 7.70 -7.40 28.76
C GLU A 54 8.79 -7.01 27.75
N LYS A 55 8.69 -7.47 26.50
CA LYS A 55 9.62 -7.09 25.42
C LYS A 55 9.62 -5.58 25.18
N LEU A 56 8.45 -4.95 25.18
CA LEU A 56 8.32 -3.51 24.98
C LEU A 56 8.98 -2.73 26.13
N LEU A 57 8.83 -3.20 27.37
CA LEU A 57 9.45 -2.58 28.55
C LEU A 57 10.99 -2.69 28.49
N ASP A 58 11.52 -3.84 28.08
CA ASP A 58 12.96 -4.04 27.95
C ASP A 58 13.55 -3.21 26.80
N GLU A 59 12.84 -3.10 25.68
CA GLU A 59 13.24 -2.22 24.57
C GLU A 59 13.20 -0.75 24.99
N GLU A 60 12.23 -0.33 25.81
CA GLU A 60 12.16 1.04 26.33
C GLU A 60 13.35 1.36 27.26
N LYS A 61 13.74 0.41 28.13
CA LYS A 61 14.95 0.55 28.96
C LYS A 61 16.21 0.65 28.10
N ARG A 62 16.32 -0.20 27.07
CA ARG A 62 17.46 -0.20 26.13
C ARG A 62 17.54 1.13 25.37
N ARG A 63 16.40 1.65 24.89
CA ARG A 63 16.30 2.94 24.22
C ARG A 63 16.79 4.08 25.12
N LYS A 64 16.31 4.14 26.38
CA LYS A 64 16.75 5.16 27.35
C LYS A 64 18.26 5.10 27.62
N SER A 65 18.83 3.89 27.71
CA SER A 65 20.30 3.73 27.85
C SER A 65 21.06 4.28 26.65
N LEU A 66 20.61 3.94 25.43
CA LEU A 66 21.26 4.43 24.20
C LEU A 66 21.14 5.95 24.04
N GLU A 67 20.00 6.53 24.44
CA GLU A 67 19.82 7.98 24.45
C GLU A 67 20.81 8.68 25.38
N PHE A 68 21.05 8.11 26.56
CA PHE A 68 22.06 8.62 27.49
C PHE A 68 23.47 8.57 26.88
N ASP A 69 23.83 7.46 26.23
CA ASP A 69 25.13 7.31 25.56
C ASP A 69 25.30 8.28 24.39
N ILE A 70 24.25 8.51 23.61
CA ILE A 70 24.26 9.50 22.52
C ILE A 70 24.50 10.92 23.07
N ILE A 71 23.85 11.29 24.16
CA ILE A 71 24.05 12.60 24.81
C ILE A 71 25.52 12.73 25.27
N LYS A 72 26.06 11.68 25.89
CA LYS A 72 27.47 11.66 26.35
C LYS A 72 28.45 11.81 25.19
N LEU A 73 28.25 11.06 24.10
CA LEU A 73 29.10 11.13 22.91
C LEU A 73 29.00 12.49 22.20
N ASN A 74 27.81 13.09 22.11
CA ASN A 74 27.63 14.41 21.53
C ASN A 74 28.36 15.50 22.35
N LYS A 75 28.35 15.39 23.67
CA LYS A 75 29.11 16.29 24.55
C LYS A 75 30.63 16.15 24.34
N LEU A 76 31.13 14.91 24.27
CA LEU A 76 32.55 14.67 23.98
C LEU A 76 32.96 15.21 22.59
N LEU A 77 32.09 15.07 21.59
CA LEU A 77 32.32 15.62 20.25
C LEU A 77 32.30 17.15 20.24
N SER A 78 31.41 17.81 21.00
CA SER A 78 31.42 19.26 21.12
C SER A 78 32.68 19.76 21.82
N ASP A 79 33.11 19.08 22.89
CA ASP A 79 34.30 19.47 23.65
C ASP A 79 35.58 19.32 22.80
N ASN A 80 35.68 18.23 22.01
CA ASN A 80 36.77 18.03 21.07
C ASN A 80 36.76 19.05 19.91
N ARG A 81 35.58 19.46 19.45
CA ARG A 81 35.45 20.48 18.40
C ARG A 81 35.92 21.85 18.90
N VAL A 82 35.58 22.22 20.13
CA VAL A 82 36.05 23.47 20.75
C VAL A 82 37.56 23.43 20.96
N ALA A 83 38.12 22.28 21.38
CA ALA A 83 39.57 22.10 21.50
C ALA A 83 40.30 22.26 20.14
N PHE A 84 39.75 21.67 19.08
CA PHE A 84 40.30 21.78 17.72
C PHE A 84 40.20 23.21 17.14
N GLU A 85 39.08 23.91 17.37
CA GLU A 85 38.91 25.30 16.95
C GLU A 85 39.86 26.25 17.69
N ALA A 86 40.15 25.98 18.97
CA ALA A 86 41.13 26.74 19.78
C ALA A 86 42.58 26.53 19.31
N GLU A 87 42.94 25.34 18.82
CA GLU A 87 44.25 25.08 18.21
C GLU A 87 44.39 25.74 16.83
N MET A 88 43.34 25.71 16.00
CA MET A 88 43.32 26.33 14.68
C MET A 88 43.43 27.87 14.73
N SER A 89 42.89 28.51 15.77
CA SER A 89 42.97 29.96 15.95
C SER A 89 44.38 30.45 16.32
N LYS A 90 45.27 29.56 16.80
CA LYS A 90 46.68 29.88 17.05
C LYS A 90 47.56 29.80 15.79
N GLY A 91 47.04 29.32 14.66
CA GLY A 91 47.82 29.00 13.45
C GLY A 91 47.64 29.95 12.25
N ARG A 92 46.83 31.01 12.31
CA ARG A 92 46.59 31.89 11.15
C ARG A 92 47.29 33.25 11.25
N SER A 93 48.59 33.21 10.98
CA SER A 93 49.36 34.34 10.44
C SER A 93 50.14 33.84 9.23
N ASN A 94 49.51 33.82 8.04
CA ASN A 94 50.11 34.08 6.72
C ASN A 94 49.34 33.47 5.53
N MET A 95 49.04 34.36 4.57
CA MET A 95 49.04 34.17 3.10
C MET A 95 47.80 33.60 2.34
N ILE A 96 47.24 34.52 1.51
CA ILE A 96 46.98 34.46 0.05
C ILE A 96 45.92 33.49 -0.54
N LYS A 97 44.95 34.08 -1.27
CA LYS A 97 44.11 33.49 -2.35
C LYS A 97 44.85 33.58 -3.70
N PRO A 98 44.67 32.67 -4.70
CA PRO A 98 43.58 32.85 -5.68
C PRO A 98 43.05 31.60 -6.46
N SER A 99 41.89 31.80 -7.11
CA SER A 99 41.35 31.30 -8.41
C SER A 99 41.07 29.81 -8.77
N SER A 100 39.81 29.59 -9.21
CA SER A 100 39.24 28.75 -10.31
C SER A 100 39.68 27.28 -10.55
N GLY A 101 38.69 26.38 -10.63
CA GLY A 101 38.82 25.05 -11.26
C GLY A 101 37.54 24.22 -11.16
N LEU A 102 36.90 23.96 -12.30
CA LEU A 102 35.91 22.90 -12.54
C LEU A 102 36.60 21.53 -12.47
N GLU A 103 36.06 20.58 -11.71
CA GLU A 103 35.63 19.24 -12.15
C GLU A 103 35.20 18.34 -10.97
N PHE A 104 34.28 17.41 -11.29
CA PHE A 104 33.51 16.42 -10.52
C PHE A 104 34.34 15.50 -9.58
N PRO A 105 33.78 14.54 -8.80
CA PRO A 105 32.39 14.16 -8.48
C PRO A 105 32.13 14.10 -6.95
N MET A 106 30.87 14.15 -6.48
CA MET A 106 30.59 13.75 -5.07
C MET A 106 29.42 12.80 -4.93
N ASN A 107 29.81 11.53 -4.93
CA ASN A 107 29.34 10.45 -4.08
C ASN A 107 29.03 10.98 -2.67
N LEU A 108 27.75 11.07 -2.31
CA LEU A 108 27.33 11.26 -0.92
C LEU A 108 27.04 9.90 -0.30
N SER A 109 28.09 9.25 0.20
CA SER A 109 27.95 8.42 1.40
C SER A 109 27.77 9.38 2.59
N LYS A 110 26.52 9.67 2.95
CA LYS A 110 26.20 10.36 4.21
C LYS A 110 25.26 9.53 5.06
N SER A 111 25.90 8.85 6.00
CA SER A 111 25.43 8.49 7.33
C SER A 111 24.01 8.96 7.70
N SER A 112 23.11 7.99 7.69
CA SER A 112 21.79 8.02 8.31
C SER A 112 21.90 8.29 9.81
N LYS A 113 21.69 9.54 10.22
CA LYS A 113 21.14 9.87 11.55
C LYS A 113 19.60 9.85 11.43
N PRO A 114 18.85 9.22 12.35
CA PRO A 114 17.40 9.37 12.37
C PRO A 114 17.09 10.77 12.90
N ARG A 115 16.68 11.69 12.03
CA ARG A 115 16.12 12.99 12.44
C ARG A 115 14.61 12.89 12.38
N GLY A 116 14.02 12.14 13.31
CA GLY A 116 12.59 12.17 13.62
C GLY A 116 12.18 13.42 14.41
N THR A 117 12.66 14.60 14.02
CA THR A 117 12.26 15.86 14.65
C THR A 117 11.85 16.83 13.55
N ILE A 118 10.55 17.09 13.50
CA ILE A 118 9.95 18.13 12.66
C ILE A 118 10.70 19.44 12.93
N PRO A 119 11.25 20.10 11.90
CA PRO A 119 11.86 21.40 12.12
C PRO A 119 10.80 22.33 12.70
N VAL A 120 11.18 23.14 13.69
CA VAL A 120 10.40 24.22 14.35
C VAL A 120 9.84 25.26 13.34
N GLY A 121 9.93 25.00 12.03
CA GLY A 121 9.46 25.81 10.92
C GLY A 121 8.55 25.12 9.92
N LEU A 122 7.96 23.94 10.19
CA LEU A 122 6.99 23.33 9.24
C LEU A 122 5.86 24.31 8.84
N PRO A 123 5.19 25.05 9.75
CA PRO A 123 4.21 26.06 9.36
C PRO A 123 4.78 27.16 8.45
N LYS A 124 6.05 27.55 8.66
CA LYS A 124 6.74 28.52 7.81
C LYS A 124 7.00 27.95 6.41
N VAL A 125 7.43 26.70 6.33
CA VAL A 125 7.63 26.02 5.03
C VAL A 125 6.30 25.88 4.28
N LEU A 126 5.21 25.53 4.98
CA LEU A 126 3.88 25.47 4.37
C LEU A 126 3.40 26.83 3.87
N ALA A 127 3.72 27.93 4.57
CA ALA A 127 3.43 29.27 4.09
C ALA A 127 4.19 29.61 2.79
N LEU A 128 5.43 29.12 2.62
CA LEU A 128 6.23 29.32 1.41
C LEU A 128 5.67 28.57 0.18
N LEU A 129 4.78 27.59 0.36
CA LEU A 129 4.07 26.96 -0.77
C LEU A 129 3.18 27.96 -1.54
N LYS A 130 2.83 29.10 -0.92
CA LYS A 130 2.03 30.17 -1.53
C LYS A 130 2.88 31.32 -2.10
N SER A 131 4.21 31.15 -2.15
CA SER A 131 5.09 32.18 -2.70
C SER A 131 4.83 32.40 -4.19
N GLU A 132 4.88 33.65 -4.64
CA GLU A 132 4.85 34.02 -6.06
C GLU A 132 6.18 33.72 -6.77
N ASP A 133 7.25 33.54 -6.00
CA ASP A 133 8.57 33.15 -6.51
C ASP A 133 8.60 31.63 -6.72
N LEU A 134 8.71 31.23 -7.99
CA LEU A 134 8.71 29.82 -8.41
C LEU A 134 9.88 29.02 -7.83
N ASP A 135 11.04 29.65 -7.62
CA ASP A 135 12.18 28.97 -7.00
C ASP A 135 11.91 28.72 -5.52
N VAL A 136 11.39 29.72 -4.80
CA VAL A 136 11.00 29.57 -3.39
C VAL A 136 9.92 28.49 -3.24
N GLN A 137 8.89 28.53 -4.08
CA GLN A 137 7.80 27.56 -4.08
C GLN A 137 8.32 26.15 -4.38
N THR A 138 9.18 25.99 -5.40
CA THR A 138 9.83 24.71 -5.74
C THR A 138 10.63 24.14 -4.57
N HIS A 139 11.44 24.96 -3.90
CA HIS A 139 12.23 24.52 -2.75
C HIS A 139 11.34 24.16 -1.55
N ALA A 140 10.26 24.91 -1.31
CA ALA A 140 9.29 24.60 -0.27
C ALA A 140 8.64 23.23 -0.51
N VAL A 141 8.17 22.95 -1.73
CA VAL A 141 7.59 21.63 -2.07
C VAL A 141 8.62 20.52 -1.88
N LYS A 142 9.87 20.70 -2.32
CA LYS A 142 10.94 19.70 -2.11
C LYS A 142 11.15 19.39 -0.64
N VAL A 143 11.15 20.41 0.22
CA VAL A 143 11.29 20.22 1.68
C VAL A 143 10.09 19.42 2.21
N VAL A 144 8.87 19.78 1.84
CA VAL A 144 7.66 19.04 2.28
C VAL A 144 7.68 17.61 1.78
N ALA A 145 8.03 17.37 0.51
CA ALA A 145 8.13 16.03 -0.08
C ALA A 145 9.15 15.15 0.66
N ASN A 146 10.32 15.72 0.99
CA ASN A 146 11.36 15.02 1.75
C ASN A 146 10.91 14.73 3.19
N LEU A 147 10.21 15.67 3.84
CA LEU A 147 9.66 15.42 5.18
C LEU A 147 8.58 14.34 5.15
N ALA A 148 7.71 14.35 4.14
CA ALA A 148 6.65 13.36 3.96
C ALA A 148 7.17 11.95 3.65
N ALA A 149 8.40 11.81 3.16
CA ALA A 149 9.01 10.50 2.93
C ALA A 149 9.24 9.71 4.22
N GLU A 150 9.26 10.39 5.38
CA GLU A 150 9.40 9.77 6.69
C GLU A 150 8.02 9.51 7.31
N ASP A 151 7.70 8.25 7.62
CA ASP A 151 6.39 7.82 8.13
C ASP A 151 5.92 8.60 9.36
N LEU A 152 6.84 8.92 10.28
CA LEU A 152 6.56 9.67 11.52
C LEU A 152 6.09 11.12 11.26
N ASN A 153 6.38 11.68 10.09
CA ASN A 153 6.00 13.05 9.74
C ASN A 153 4.69 13.12 8.95
N GLN A 154 4.31 12.04 8.26
CA GLN A 154 3.20 12.05 7.30
C GLN A 154 1.89 12.53 7.93
N GLN A 155 1.52 12.02 9.11
CA GLN A 155 0.29 12.44 9.78
C GLN A 155 0.37 13.90 10.24
N ARG A 156 1.49 14.30 10.86
CA ARG A 156 1.63 15.67 11.37
C ARG A 156 1.66 16.72 10.25
N ILE A 157 2.21 16.41 9.08
CA ILE A 157 2.12 17.29 7.91
C ILE A 157 0.65 17.55 7.54
N VAL A 158 -0.20 16.54 7.61
CA VAL A 158 -1.63 16.68 7.34
C VAL A 158 -2.33 17.48 8.44
N GLU A 159 -2.02 17.22 9.72
CA GLU A 159 -2.57 17.96 10.88
C GLU A 159 -2.24 19.46 10.82
N GLU A 160 -1.08 19.83 10.29
CA GLU A 160 -0.63 21.23 10.13
C GLU A 160 -1.17 21.88 8.83
N GLY A 161 -2.09 21.22 8.12
CA GLY A 161 -2.72 21.74 6.90
C GLY A 161 -1.89 21.55 5.63
N GLY A 162 -0.84 20.73 5.68
CA GLY A 162 0.06 20.50 4.54
C GLY A 162 -0.62 19.83 3.36
N LEU A 163 -1.56 18.89 3.59
CA LEU A 163 -2.32 18.28 2.50
C LEU A 163 -3.16 19.30 1.74
N ASP A 164 -3.88 20.18 2.46
CA ASP A 164 -4.69 21.23 1.83
C ASP A 164 -3.84 22.19 0.99
N ALA A 165 -2.67 22.57 1.50
CA ALA A 165 -1.73 23.40 0.77
C ALA A 165 -1.20 22.71 -0.50
N LEU A 166 -0.89 21.41 -0.42
CA LEU A 166 -0.42 20.63 -1.57
C LEU A 166 -1.52 20.43 -2.62
N LEU A 167 -2.76 20.12 -2.22
CA LEU A 167 -3.87 19.95 -3.17
C LEU A 167 -4.20 21.26 -3.89
N LEU A 168 -4.23 22.38 -3.16
CA LEU A 168 -4.40 23.70 -3.75
C LEU A 168 -3.28 24.02 -4.75
N LEU A 169 -2.05 23.68 -4.40
CA LEU A 169 -0.90 23.91 -5.27
C LEU A 169 -0.95 23.03 -6.53
N LEU A 170 -1.39 21.78 -6.40
CA LEU A 170 -1.58 20.86 -7.52
C LEU A 170 -2.61 21.40 -8.52
N GLU A 171 -3.69 21.99 -8.03
CA GLU A 171 -4.79 22.56 -8.83
C GLU A 171 -4.42 23.91 -9.47
N SER A 172 -3.73 24.79 -8.73
CA SER A 172 -3.48 26.18 -9.16
C SER A 172 -2.18 26.39 -9.92
N SER A 173 -1.15 25.55 -9.71
CA SER A 173 0.14 25.72 -10.38
C SER A 173 0.07 25.38 -11.85
N LYS A 174 0.75 26.17 -12.68
CA LYS A 174 0.97 25.92 -14.11
C LYS A 174 2.38 25.41 -14.41
N ASP A 175 3.24 25.36 -13.40
CA ASP A 175 4.60 24.89 -13.53
C ASP A 175 4.65 23.37 -13.33
N GLU A 176 5.04 22.66 -14.39
CA GLU A 176 5.07 21.19 -14.41
C GLU A 176 6.05 20.62 -13.35
N THR A 177 7.14 21.33 -13.04
CA THR A 177 8.08 20.89 -12.01
C THR A 177 7.46 20.97 -10.62
N ILE A 178 6.75 22.04 -10.32
CA ILE A 178 6.05 22.22 -9.06
C ILE A 178 4.92 21.20 -8.94
N GLN A 179 4.11 21.00 -9.99
CA GLN A 179 3.06 20.00 -9.98
C GLN A 179 3.64 18.59 -9.77
N ARG A 180 4.70 18.21 -10.49
CA ARG A 180 5.37 16.90 -10.34
C ARG A 180 5.87 16.67 -8.91
N LEU A 181 6.54 17.66 -8.32
CA LEU A 181 7.04 17.57 -6.94
C LEU A 181 5.89 17.48 -5.93
N THR A 182 4.80 18.20 -6.19
CA THR A 182 3.58 18.20 -5.37
C THR A 182 2.90 16.83 -5.40
N ALA A 183 2.74 16.24 -6.60
CA ALA A 183 2.25 14.87 -6.75
C ALA A 183 3.15 13.87 -6.01
N GLY A 184 4.48 14.06 -6.04
CA GLY A 184 5.42 13.25 -5.26
C GLY A 184 5.24 13.38 -3.75
N ALA A 185 5.02 14.60 -3.24
CA ALA A 185 4.71 14.82 -1.83
C ALA A 185 3.40 14.14 -1.41
N ILE A 186 2.35 14.25 -2.24
CA ILE A 186 1.06 13.57 -2.01
C ILE A 186 1.23 12.05 -2.05
N ALA A 187 2.05 11.51 -2.96
CA ALA A 187 2.36 10.09 -3.02
C ALA A 187 2.97 9.59 -1.70
N ASN A 188 3.89 10.37 -1.12
CA ASN A 188 4.48 10.05 0.17
C ASN A 188 3.45 10.11 1.31
N LEU A 189 2.60 11.15 1.35
CA LEU A 189 1.52 11.22 2.34
C LEU A 189 0.52 10.06 2.24
N ALA A 190 0.26 9.59 1.01
CA ALA A 190 -0.64 8.46 0.74
C ALA A 190 -0.07 7.11 1.21
N MET A 191 1.17 7.02 1.69
CA MET A 191 1.68 5.79 2.31
C MET A 191 1.02 5.50 3.67
N ASN A 192 0.51 6.54 4.34
CA ASN A 192 -0.25 6.40 5.58
C ASN A 192 -1.75 6.20 5.31
N GLY A 193 -2.34 5.14 5.86
CA GLY A 193 -3.75 4.81 5.69
C GLY A 193 -4.73 5.92 6.08
N LEU A 194 -4.50 6.63 7.20
CA LEU A 194 -5.37 7.72 7.66
C LEU A 194 -5.36 8.91 6.69
N ASN A 195 -4.21 9.16 6.07
CA ASN A 195 -4.07 10.23 5.08
C ASN A 195 -4.77 9.87 3.77
N GLN A 196 -4.84 8.58 3.40
CA GLN A 196 -5.49 8.15 2.16
C GLN A 196 -6.97 8.53 2.14
N ASP A 197 -7.69 8.30 3.26
CA ASP A 197 -9.09 8.72 3.39
C ASP A 197 -9.24 10.24 3.18
N LEU A 198 -8.37 11.04 3.80
CA LEU A 198 -8.39 12.50 3.64
C LEU A 198 -8.05 12.95 2.22
N ILE A 199 -7.09 12.30 1.55
CA ILE A 199 -6.73 12.59 0.16
C ILE A 199 -7.94 12.37 -0.76
N ILE A 200 -8.65 11.25 -0.62
CA ILE A 200 -9.85 10.96 -1.42
C ILE A 200 -10.97 11.95 -1.11
N CYS A 201 -11.30 12.14 0.18
CA CYS A 201 -12.39 13.02 0.60
C CYS A 201 -12.20 14.48 0.14
N LYS A 202 -10.95 14.94 0.01
CA LYS A 202 -10.61 16.28 -0.49
C LYS A 202 -10.47 16.34 -2.02
N GLY A 203 -10.84 15.28 -2.75
CA GLY A 203 -10.78 15.23 -4.21
C GLY A 203 -9.37 15.06 -4.80
N GLY A 204 -8.42 14.61 -3.99
CA GLY A 204 -7.02 14.44 -4.42
C GLY A 204 -6.84 13.41 -5.53
N ALA A 205 -7.63 12.33 -5.54
CA ALA A 205 -7.59 11.37 -6.65
C ALA A 205 -8.00 12.01 -7.98
N ARG A 206 -9.09 12.79 -8.00
CA ARG A 206 -9.51 13.54 -9.19
C ARG A 206 -8.49 14.56 -9.67
N LEU A 207 -7.82 15.28 -8.75
CA LEU A 207 -6.76 16.22 -9.14
C LEU A 207 -5.56 15.48 -9.76
N LEU A 208 -5.17 14.35 -9.18
CA LEU A 208 -4.12 13.48 -9.73
C LEU A 208 -4.51 12.92 -11.11
N THR A 209 -5.75 12.48 -11.31
CA THR A 209 -6.21 11.92 -12.59
C THR A 209 -6.31 12.99 -13.67
N ASN A 210 -6.78 14.20 -13.33
CA ASN A 210 -6.74 15.36 -14.22
C ASN A 210 -5.31 15.69 -14.66
N MET A 211 -4.37 15.71 -13.72
CA MET A 211 -2.97 15.97 -14.02
C MET A 211 -2.35 14.89 -14.93
N ALA A 212 -2.66 13.61 -14.70
CA ALA A 212 -2.22 12.53 -15.59
C ALA A 212 -2.74 12.68 -17.03
N SER A 213 -3.92 13.28 -17.21
CA SER A 213 -4.51 13.51 -18.55
C SER A 213 -3.87 14.69 -19.30
N GLN A 214 -3.11 15.54 -18.61
CA GLN A 214 -2.54 16.78 -19.14
C GLN A 214 -1.02 16.74 -19.30
N SER A 215 -0.35 15.66 -18.89
CA SER A 215 1.11 15.54 -18.96
C SER A 215 1.53 14.30 -19.74
N ASP A 216 2.51 14.47 -20.61
CA ASP A 216 3.23 13.39 -21.28
C ASP A 216 4.59 13.11 -20.61
N ASP A 217 4.98 13.89 -19.58
CA ASP A 217 6.27 13.73 -18.90
C ASP A 217 6.30 12.45 -18.06
N PRO A 218 7.22 11.51 -18.35
CA PRO A 218 7.27 10.24 -17.63
C PRO A 218 7.57 10.39 -16.15
N GLN A 219 8.31 11.43 -15.74
CA GLN A 219 8.61 11.62 -14.32
C GLN A 219 7.36 12.07 -13.55
N THR A 220 6.56 12.93 -14.18
CA THR A 220 5.26 13.41 -13.69
C THR A 220 4.27 12.26 -13.58
N LEU A 221 4.08 11.50 -14.67
CA LEU A 221 3.21 10.33 -14.68
C LEU A 221 3.63 9.27 -13.64
N ARG A 222 4.94 9.08 -13.42
CA ARG A 222 5.44 8.18 -12.38
C ARG A 222 5.03 8.61 -10.98
N MET A 223 5.09 9.91 -10.66
CA MET A 223 4.67 10.42 -9.35
C MET A 223 3.17 10.24 -9.15
N VAL A 224 2.37 10.57 -10.18
CA VAL A 224 0.92 10.42 -10.15
C VAL A 224 0.50 8.95 -10.01
N ALA A 225 1.07 8.06 -10.82
CA ALA A 225 0.86 6.63 -10.72
C ALA A 225 1.25 6.08 -9.34
N GLY A 226 2.35 6.59 -8.76
CA GLY A 226 2.79 6.23 -7.41
C GLY A 226 1.77 6.61 -6.34
N ALA A 227 1.21 7.82 -6.40
CA ALA A 227 0.16 8.27 -5.48
C ALA A 227 -1.11 7.41 -5.60
N ILE A 228 -1.61 7.22 -6.83
CA ILE A 228 -2.81 6.40 -7.08
C ILE A 228 -2.58 4.95 -6.62
N ALA A 229 -1.40 4.38 -6.90
CA ALA A 229 -1.07 3.02 -6.48
C ALA A 229 -1.00 2.83 -4.96
N ASN A 230 -0.68 3.88 -4.19
CA ASN A 230 -0.77 3.85 -2.74
C ASN A 230 -2.24 3.85 -2.29
N LEU A 231 -3.10 4.67 -2.91
CA LEU A 231 -4.54 4.71 -2.65
C LEU A 231 -5.24 3.39 -2.99
N CYS A 232 -4.81 2.68 -4.04
CA CYS A 232 -5.30 1.34 -4.40
C CYS A 232 -5.12 0.30 -3.28
N GLY A 233 -4.20 0.55 -2.32
CA GLY A 233 -3.94 -0.33 -1.20
C GLY A 233 -5.02 -0.35 -0.11
N ASN A 234 -6.05 0.49 -0.21
CA ASN A 234 -7.12 0.60 0.78
C ASN A 234 -8.49 0.31 0.16
N GLU A 235 -9.06 -0.85 0.52
CA GLU A 235 -10.32 -1.36 -0.02
C GLU A 235 -11.50 -0.40 0.18
N ARG A 236 -11.52 0.36 1.28
CA ARG A 236 -12.61 1.31 1.58
C ARG A 236 -12.70 2.43 0.56
N LEU A 237 -11.61 2.70 -0.15
CA LEU A 237 -11.49 3.80 -1.10
C LEU A 237 -11.74 3.36 -2.54
N HIS A 238 -11.89 2.07 -2.81
CA HIS A 238 -11.93 1.53 -4.18
C HIS A 238 -13.06 2.10 -5.04
N MET A 239 -14.27 2.20 -4.49
CA MET A 239 -15.43 2.78 -5.19
C MET A 239 -15.18 4.25 -5.54
N LEU A 240 -14.77 5.05 -4.55
CA LEU A 240 -14.48 6.47 -4.76
C LEU A 240 -13.31 6.67 -5.73
N LEU A 241 -12.28 5.83 -5.65
CA LEU A 241 -11.12 5.87 -6.55
C LEU A 241 -11.53 5.54 -7.99
N LYS A 242 -12.47 4.62 -8.20
CA LYS A 242 -13.06 4.34 -9.51
C LYS A 242 -13.87 5.53 -10.01
N GLU A 243 -14.73 6.11 -9.18
CA GLU A 243 -15.56 7.27 -9.52
C GLU A 243 -14.72 8.50 -9.90
N ASP A 244 -13.62 8.74 -9.21
CA ASP A 244 -12.64 9.78 -9.54
C ASP A 244 -11.75 9.44 -10.76
N GLY A 245 -11.97 8.30 -11.41
CA GLY A 245 -11.27 7.88 -12.63
C GLY A 245 -9.88 7.29 -12.40
N GLY A 246 -9.54 6.91 -11.17
CA GLY A 246 -8.23 6.40 -10.78
C GLY A 246 -7.77 5.18 -11.60
N ILE A 247 -8.65 4.19 -11.80
CA ILE A 247 -8.32 2.99 -12.56
C ILE A 247 -8.07 3.33 -14.05
N LYS A 248 -8.96 4.14 -14.64
CA LYS A 248 -8.80 4.60 -16.04
C LYS A 248 -7.53 5.41 -16.24
N ALA A 249 -7.17 6.27 -15.28
CA ALA A 249 -5.92 7.03 -15.33
C ALA A 249 -4.69 6.11 -15.28
N LEU A 250 -4.68 5.09 -14.40
CA LEU A 250 -3.61 4.09 -14.37
C LEU A 250 -3.45 3.40 -15.73
N LEU A 251 -4.54 2.96 -16.35
CA LEU A 251 -4.52 2.30 -17.65
C LEU A 251 -4.11 3.25 -18.79
N ALA A 252 -4.51 4.52 -18.73
CA ALA A 252 -4.09 5.53 -19.70
C ALA A 252 -2.57 5.75 -19.65
N MET A 253 -1.98 5.81 -18.45
CA MET A 253 -0.55 6.05 -18.25
C MET A 253 0.36 4.93 -18.79
N VAL A 254 -0.16 3.72 -19.01
CA VAL A 254 0.56 2.64 -19.71
C VAL A 254 1.03 3.10 -21.08
N ARG A 255 0.27 3.97 -21.76
CA ARG A 255 0.59 4.47 -23.11
C ARG A 255 1.88 5.27 -23.17
N SER A 256 2.41 5.74 -22.03
CA SER A 256 3.72 6.38 -21.94
C SER A 256 4.88 5.46 -22.35
N ARG A 257 4.69 4.12 -22.29
CA ARG A 257 5.73 3.11 -22.61
C ARG A 257 7.00 3.21 -21.75
N HIS A 258 6.95 3.96 -20.64
CA HIS A 258 8.07 4.08 -19.73
C HIS A 258 7.98 3.05 -18.60
N ASN A 259 8.99 2.19 -18.51
CA ASN A 259 9.03 1.09 -17.53
C ASN A 259 8.77 1.54 -16.08
N ASN A 260 9.31 2.70 -15.68
CA ASN A 260 9.11 3.22 -14.33
C ASN A 260 7.65 3.63 -14.04
N VAL A 261 6.93 4.12 -15.07
CA VAL A 261 5.50 4.45 -14.96
C VAL A 261 4.69 3.16 -14.92
N ILE A 262 4.97 2.24 -15.85
CA ILE A 262 4.28 0.95 -15.94
C ILE A 262 4.46 0.13 -14.66
N SER A 263 5.64 0.16 -14.04
CA SER A 263 5.90 -0.51 -12.77
C SER A 263 4.98 0.00 -11.65
N GLN A 264 4.76 1.31 -11.57
CA GLN A 264 3.82 1.91 -10.61
C GLN A 264 2.36 1.57 -10.94
N VAL A 265 1.99 1.57 -12.22
CA VAL A 265 0.66 1.15 -12.68
C VAL A 265 0.38 -0.30 -12.30
N ALA A 266 1.31 -1.21 -12.61
CA ALA A 266 1.21 -2.62 -12.26
C ALA A 266 1.10 -2.81 -10.75
N ARG A 267 1.91 -2.08 -9.96
CA ARG A 267 1.84 -2.08 -8.49
C ARG A 267 0.46 -1.66 -8.00
N GLY A 268 -0.11 -0.59 -8.55
CA GLY A 268 -1.44 -0.10 -8.19
C GLY A 268 -2.54 -1.12 -8.48
N ILE A 269 -2.54 -1.70 -9.68
CA ILE A 269 -3.51 -2.73 -10.09
C ILE A 269 -3.37 -3.99 -9.20
N ALA A 270 -2.14 -4.41 -8.88
CA ALA A 270 -1.90 -5.54 -7.99
C ALA A 270 -2.39 -5.29 -6.55
N ASN A 271 -2.12 -4.09 -6.01
CA ASN A 271 -2.62 -3.69 -4.70
C ASN A 271 -4.15 -3.69 -4.65
N PHE A 272 -4.79 -3.14 -5.69
CA PHE A 272 -6.24 -3.11 -5.81
C PHE A 272 -6.81 -4.54 -5.85
N ALA A 273 -6.34 -5.39 -6.77
CA ALA A 273 -6.81 -6.76 -6.91
C ALA A 273 -6.62 -7.58 -5.62
N LYS A 274 -5.47 -7.40 -4.94
CA LYS A 274 -5.19 -8.05 -3.65
C LYS A 274 -6.15 -7.59 -2.55
N CYS A 275 -6.45 -6.30 -2.47
CA CYS A 275 -7.41 -5.76 -1.52
C CYS A 275 -8.82 -6.28 -1.79
N GLU A 276 -9.30 -6.19 -3.02
CA GLU A 276 -10.62 -6.67 -3.43
C GLU A 276 -10.78 -8.19 -3.17
N SER A 277 -9.74 -8.98 -3.47
CA SER A 277 -9.70 -10.40 -3.14
C SER A 277 -9.81 -10.67 -1.62
N ARG A 278 -9.21 -9.83 -0.78
CA ARG A 278 -9.37 -9.92 0.68
C ARG A 278 -10.79 -9.55 1.12
N SER A 279 -11.37 -8.48 0.57
CA SER A 279 -12.75 -8.06 0.87
C SER A 279 -13.77 -9.14 0.50
N ILE A 280 -13.57 -9.84 -0.62
CA ILE A 280 -14.39 -10.97 -1.06
C ILE A 280 -14.29 -12.14 -0.08
N ASN A 281 -13.06 -12.51 0.33
CA ASN A 281 -12.84 -13.59 1.28
C ASN A 281 -13.46 -13.30 2.66
N GLN A 282 -13.57 -12.02 3.05
CA GLN A 282 -14.23 -11.58 4.28
C GLN A 282 -15.75 -11.42 4.12
N GLY A 283 -16.29 -11.55 2.89
CA GLY A 283 -17.71 -11.35 2.59
C GLY A 283 -18.16 -9.88 2.56
N HIS A 284 -17.23 -8.92 2.60
CA HIS A 284 -17.52 -7.48 2.52
C HIS A 284 -17.85 -7.02 1.10
N TRP A 285 -17.39 -7.76 0.08
CA TRP A 285 -17.68 -7.49 -1.33
C TRP A 285 -18.19 -8.75 -2.02
N LYS A 286 -19.19 -8.59 -2.88
CA LYS A 286 -19.69 -9.61 -3.81
C LYS A 286 -19.96 -8.94 -5.15
N GLY A 287 -19.44 -9.53 -6.21
CA GLY A 287 -19.66 -9.04 -7.57
C GLY A 287 -18.39 -9.07 -8.41
N ARG A 288 -18.56 -8.70 -9.67
CA ARG A 288 -17.49 -8.53 -10.65
C ARG A 288 -16.51 -7.46 -10.19
N SER A 289 -15.23 -7.63 -10.53
CA SER A 289 -14.18 -6.71 -10.09
C SER A 289 -14.27 -5.35 -10.78
N LEU A 290 -14.06 -4.29 -10.00
CA LEU A 290 -14.03 -2.91 -10.49
C LEU A 290 -12.88 -2.67 -11.49
N LEU A 291 -11.80 -3.44 -11.39
CA LEU A 291 -10.68 -3.42 -12.34
C LEU A 291 -11.10 -3.98 -13.70
N ILE A 292 -11.88 -5.05 -13.71
CA ILE A 292 -12.36 -5.67 -14.96
C ILE A 292 -13.41 -4.77 -15.62
N GLU A 293 -14.28 -4.13 -14.83
CA GLU A 293 -15.22 -3.12 -15.33
C GLU A 293 -14.56 -1.96 -16.08
N ASP A 294 -13.39 -1.52 -15.62
CA ASP A 294 -12.63 -0.45 -16.26
C ASP A 294 -11.60 -0.97 -17.30
N GLY A 295 -11.63 -2.27 -17.63
CA GLY A 295 -10.84 -2.86 -18.72
C GLY A 295 -9.39 -3.21 -18.36
N ALA A 296 -9.06 -3.37 -17.08
CA ALA A 296 -7.70 -3.71 -16.67
C ALA A 296 -7.29 -5.14 -17.01
N LEU A 297 -8.26 -6.07 -17.14
CA LEU A 297 -7.98 -7.49 -17.38
C LEU A 297 -7.25 -7.72 -18.71
N ASP A 298 -7.73 -7.10 -19.80
CA ASP A 298 -7.12 -7.23 -21.11
C ASP A 298 -5.66 -6.78 -21.11
N TRP A 299 -5.39 -5.68 -20.41
CA TRP A 299 -4.04 -5.18 -20.26
C TRP A 299 -3.15 -6.15 -19.49
N LEU A 300 -3.65 -6.74 -18.39
CA LEU A 300 -2.91 -7.71 -17.59
C LEU A 300 -2.54 -8.95 -18.42
N VAL A 301 -3.52 -9.56 -19.09
CA VAL A 301 -3.30 -10.77 -19.90
C VAL A 301 -2.34 -10.49 -21.05
N ALA A 302 -2.53 -9.38 -21.78
CA ALA A 302 -1.64 -9.01 -22.89
C ALA A 302 -0.19 -8.73 -22.47
N ASN A 303 0.07 -8.45 -21.18
CA ASN A 303 1.39 -8.04 -20.70
C ASN A 303 2.03 -8.99 -19.68
N CYS A 304 1.41 -10.14 -19.42
CA CYS A 304 1.90 -11.12 -18.44
C CYS A 304 3.33 -11.62 -18.71
N THR A 305 3.76 -11.65 -19.97
CA THR A 305 5.11 -12.11 -20.37
C THR A 305 6.03 -10.98 -20.84
N THR A 306 5.51 -9.77 -21.04
CA THR A 306 6.24 -8.65 -21.67
C THR A 306 7.38 -8.11 -20.80
N PHE A 307 7.22 -8.13 -19.47
CA PHE A 307 8.20 -7.62 -18.52
C PHE A 307 8.98 -8.76 -17.87
N ILE A 308 10.16 -8.51 -17.30
CA ILE A 308 10.98 -9.54 -16.61
C ILE A 308 11.35 -9.20 -15.17
N ASP A 309 11.02 -7.97 -14.73
CA ASP A 309 11.35 -7.43 -13.42
C ASP A 309 10.15 -7.50 -12.46
N SER A 310 10.19 -6.72 -11.37
CA SER A 310 9.10 -6.61 -10.40
C SER A 310 7.74 -6.25 -11.02
N THR A 311 7.72 -5.64 -12.20
CA THR A 311 6.51 -5.33 -12.96
C THR A 311 5.79 -6.61 -13.38
N ARG A 312 6.52 -7.65 -13.83
CA ARG A 312 5.93 -8.96 -14.14
C ARG A 312 5.25 -9.53 -12.89
N HIS A 313 5.94 -9.50 -11.75
CA HIS A 313 5.38 -10.05 -10.50
C HIS A 313 4.09 -9.34 -10.09
N HIS A 314 4.01 -8.01 -10.25
CA HIS A 314 2.76 -7.29 -9.98
C HIS A 314 1.64 -7.69 -10.93
N ILE A 315 1.90 -7.82 -12.23
CA ILE A 315 0.90 -8.24 -13.22
C ILE A 315 0.40 -9.66 -12.93
N GLU A 316 1.31 -10.60 -12.70
CA GLU A 316 0.97 -11.99 -12.38
C GLU A 316 0.18 -12.09 -11.07
N LEU A 317 0.58 -11.32 -10.04
CA LEU A 317 -0.11 -11.25 -8.76
C LEU A 317 -1.54 -10.68 -8.91
N ALA A 318 -1.70 -9.62 -9.71
CA ALA A 318 -3.01 -9.04 -10.00
C ALA A 318 -3.94 -10.05 -10.67
N LEU A 319 -3.47 -10.73 -11.72
CA LEU A 319 -4.24 -11.74 -12.45
C LEU A 319 -4.65 -12.90 -11.52
N CYS A 320 -3.74 -13.37 -10.67
CA CYS A 320 -4.04 -14.44 -9.70
C CYS A 320 -5.08 -14.03 -8.65
N HIS A 321 -5.09 -12.76 -8.22
CA HIS A 321 -6.11 -12.26 -7.29
C HIS A 321 -7.46 -12.07 -7.96
N LEU A 322 -7.50 -11.53 -9.18
CA LEU A 322 -8.74 -11.41 -9.95
C LEU A 322 -9.38 -12.78 -10.23
N ALA A 323 -8.57 -13.77 -10.55
CA ALA A 323 -9.01 -15.13 -10.84
C ALA A 323 -9.56 -15.90 -9.63
N GLN A 324 -9.27 -15.46 -8.40
CA GLN A 324 -9.86 -16.07 -7.20
C GLN A 324 -11.33 -15.71 -7.00
N ASN A 325 -11.81 -14.63 -7.63
CA ASN A 325 -13.22 -14.27 -7.58
C ASN A 325 -14.00 -15.07 -8.63
N VAL A 326 -14.99 -15.85 -8.18
CA VAL A 326 -15.83 -16.67 -9.07
C VAL A 326 -16.65 -15.80 -10.01
N GLU A 327 -17.04 -14.59 -9.59
CA GLU A 327 -17.79 -13.65 -10.44
C GLU A 327 -16.97 -13.14 -11.63
N ASN A 328 -15.64 -13.24 -11.57
CA ASN A 328 -14.74 -12.85 -12.66
C ASN A 328 -14.45 -14.01 -13.63
N ALA A 329 -15.02 -15.20 -13.41
CA ALA A 329 -14.62 -16.42 -14.11
C ALA A 329 -14.75 -16.30 -15.63
N LEU A 330 -15.91 -15.83 -16.10
CA LEU A 330 -16.20 -15.69 -17.52
C LEU A 330 -15.26 -14.70 -18.18
N ASP A 331 -15.04 -13.53 -17.58
CA ASP A 331 -14.11 -12.53 -18.10
C ASP A 331 -12.69 -13.10 -18.25
N VAL A 332 -12.21 -13.86 -17.26
CA VAL A 332 -10.86 -14.47 -17.28
C VAL A 332 -10.76 -15.57 -18.34
N ILE A 333 -11.83 -16.32 -18.60
CA ILE A 333 -11.86 -17.32 -19.67
C ILE A 333 -11.82 -16.63 -21.03
N GLU A 334 -12.73 -15.68 -21.26
CA GLU A 334 -12.88 -14.97 -22.54
C GLU A 334 -11.63 -14.16 -22.91
N SER A 335 -10.96 -13.57 -21.93
CA SER A 335 -9.73 -12.81 -22.14
C SER A 335 -8.50 -13.69 -22.39
N GLY A 336 -8.64 -15.02 -22.37
CA GLY A 336 -7.52 -15.97 -22.47
C GLY A 336 -6.66 -16.06 -21.21
N GLY A 337 -7.11 -15.50 -20.08
CA GLY A 337 -6.38 -15.46 -18.82
C GLY A 337 -6.05 -16.84 -18.24
N ILE A 338 -6.80 -17.88 -18.58
CA ILE A 338 -6.53 -19.27 -18.16
C ILE A 338 -5.16 -19.75 -18.65
N LYS A 339 -4.78 -19.42 -19.89
CA LYS A 339 -3.48 -19.80 -20.46
C LYS A 339 -2.34 -19.16 -19.68
N GLU A 340 -2.48 -17.88 -19.33
CA GLU A 340 -1.51 -17.16 -18.52
C GLU A 340 -1.46 -17.70 -17.08
N LEU A 341 -2.59 -18.02 -16.45
CA LEU A 341 -2.62 -18.64 -15.12
C LEU A 341 -1.91 -19.99 -15.10
N LEU A 342 -2.10 -20.82 -16.13
CA LEU A 342 -1.37 -22.08 -16.30
C LEU A 342 0.13 -21.86 -16.41
N ARG A 343 0.56 -20.89 -17.22
CA ARG A 343 1.97 -20.51 -17.36
C ARG A 343 2.55 -20.05 -16.03
N ILE A 344 1.89 -19.11 -15.36
CA ILE A 344 2.29 -18.57 -14.04
C ILE A 344 2.44 -19.71 -13.03
N SER A 345 1.51 -20.68 -13.01
CA SER A 345 1.55 -21.80 -12.07
C SER A 345 2.79 -22.70 -12.20
N LYS A 346 3.47 -22.67 -13.35
CA LYS A 346 4.62 -23.52 -13.69
C LYS A 346 5.93 -22.74 -13.77
N GLU A 347 5.89 -21.52 -14.28
CA GLU A 347 7.07 -20.78 -14.74
C GLU A 347 7.35 -19.50 -13.95
N SER A 348 6.43 -19.04 -13.09
CA SER A 348 6.70 -17.84 -12.28
C SER A 348 7.93 -18.08 -11.39
N SER A 349 8.79 -17.06 -11.29
CA SER A 349 9.97 -17.10 -10.42
C SER A 349 9.64 -16.98 -8.94
N ARG A 350 8.36 -16.72 -8.61
CA ARG A 350 7.85 -16.46 -7.26
C ARG A 350 6.91 -17.59 -6.84
N GLU A 351 7.37 -18.41 -5.88
CA GLU A 351 6.63 -19.59 -5.40
C GLU A 351 5.26 -19.23 -4.79
N ASP A 352 5.16 -18.09 -4.13
CA ASP A 352 3.90 -17.55 -3.61
C ASP A 352 2.89 -17.28 -4.74
N ILE A 353 3.33 -16.70 -5.85
CA ILE A 353 2.50 -16.46 -7.04
C ILE A 353 2.14 -17.79 -7.72
N CYS A 354 3.08 -18.73 -7.85
CA CYS A 354 2.81 -20.06 -8.39
C CYS A 354 1.70 -20.77 -7.62
N LYS A 355 1.76 -20.74 -6.29
CA LYS A 355 0.74 -21.33 -5.41
C LYS A 355 -0.61 -20.61 -5.57
N LEU A 356 -0.59 -19.29 -5.69
CA LEU A 356 -1.81 -18.50 -5.88
C LEU A 356 -2.51 -18.84 -7.21
N ALA A 357 -1.75 -18.96 -8.31
CA ALA A 357 -2.27 -19.39 -9.61
C ALA A 357 -2.87 -20.81 -9.54
N LYS A 358 -2.15 -21.76 -8.93
CA LYS A 358 -2.66 -23.13 -8.71
C LYS A 358 -3.94 -23.15 -7.90
N LYS A 359 -4.04 -22.30 -6.87
CA LYS A 359 -5.24 -22.16 -6.05
C LYS A 359 -6.40 -21.63 -6.89
N ALA A 360 -6.20 -20.54 -7.61
CA ALA A 360 -7.23 -19.92 -8.45
C ALA A 360 -7.79 -20.90 -9.50
N LEU A 361 -6.92 -21.64 -10.20
CA LEU A 361 -7.31 -22.64 -11.19
C LEU A 361 -8.14 -23.81 -10.60
N LYS A 362 -7.90 -24.17 -9.33
CA LYS A 362 -8.60 -25.28 -8.67
C LYS A 362 -9.88 -24.86 -7.97
N SER A 363 -9.95 -23.64 -7.46
CA SER A 363 -11.10 -23.16 -6.68
C SER A 363 -12.31 -22.80 -7.53
N ASN A 364 -12.11 -22.61 -8.83
CA ASN A 364 -13.17 -22.17 -9.74
C ASN A 364 -13.59 -23.32 -10.67
N SER A 365 -14.82 -23.78 -10.55
CA SER A 365 -15.35 -24.89 -11.35
C SER A 365 -15.40 -24.56 -12.84
N ALA A 366 -15.64 -23.30 -13.21
CA ALA A 366 -15.64 -22.86 -14.61
C ALA A 366 -14.24 -23.04 -15.23
N PHE A 367 -13.19 -22.74 -14.46
CA PHE A 367 -11.81 -22.93 -14.93
C PHE A 367 -11.49 -24.42 -15.11
N LEU A 368 -11.94 -25.30 -14.21
CA LEU A 368 -11.75 -26.74 -14.36
C LEU A 368 -12.44 -27.29 -15.61
N MET A 369 -13.64 -26.81 -15.95
CA MET A 369 -14.34 -27.19 -17.17
C MET A 369 -13.60 -26.73 -18.42
N GLU A 370 -13.12 -25.47 -18.44
CA GLU A 370 -12.33 -24.93 -19.55
C GLU A 370 -11.02 -25.70 -19.75
N LEU A 371 -10.35 -26.07 -18.66
CA LEU A 371 -9.10 -26.86 -18.69
C LEU A 371 -9.28 -28.27 -19.24
N GLN A 372 -10.50 -28.82 -19.25
CA GLN A 372 -10.78 -30.11 -19.88
C GLN A 372 -10.94 -29.99 -21.41
N GLN A 373 -11.13 -28.78 -21.91
CA GLN A 373 -11.33 -28.49 -23.33
C GLN A 373 -10.04 -28.01 -24.04
N LEU A 374 -9.03 -27.60 -23.26
CA LEU A 374 -7.68 -27.23 -23.71
C LEU A 374 -6.75 -28.45 -23.78
#